data_AF-A0A9P2QXS2-F1
#
_entry.id   AF-A0A9P2QXS2-F1
#
_cell.length_a   1.000
_cell.length_b   1.000
_cell.length_c   1.000
_cell.angle_alpha   90.00
_cell.angle_beta   90.00
_cell.angle_gamma   90.00
#
_symmetry.space_group_name_H-M   'P 1'
#
loop_
_entity.id
_entity.type
_entity.pdbx_description
1 polymer ?
#
loop_
_entity_poly.entity_id
_entity_poly.type
_entity_poly.pdbx_seq_one_letter_code
_entity_poly.pdbx_strand_id
1 'polypeptide(L)'
;MTEIQRLLTETIESLNTREKRDNKPRFSISFIRKHPGLFIGMYVAFFATLAVMLQSETLSGSVWLLVVLFILLNGFFFFDVYPRYRYEDIDVLDFRVCYNGEWYNTRFVPAALVEAILNSPRVADVHKEQLQKMIVRKGELSFYDIFTLARAESTS
;
A
#
# COMPACT_ATOMS: atom_id res chain seq x y z
N MET A 1 16.04 19.78 -8.38
CA MET A 1 15.85 18.46 -7.75
C MET A 1 17.02 18.26 -6.80
N THR A 2 16.75 18.02 -5.52
CA THR A 2 17.82 17.84 -4.53
C THR A 2 18.48 16.47 -4.68
N GLU A 3 19.65 16.26 -4.06
CA GLU A 3 20.34 14.97 -4.18
C GLU A 3 19.57 13.86 -3.43
N ILE A 4 19.00 14.16 -2.26
CA ILE A 4 18.15 13.20 -1.53
C ILE A 4 16.91 12.85 -2.36
N GLN A 5 16.29 13.84 -3.00
CA GLN A 5 15.16 13.60 -3.90
C GLN A 5 15.54 12.70 -5.07
N ARG A 6 16.71 12.94 -5.70
CA ARG A 6 17.21 12.12 -6.81
C ARG A 6 17.41 10.66 -6.38
N LEU A 7 18.09 10.45 -5.25
CA LEU A 7 18.35 9.11 -4.70
C LEU A 7 17.06 8.38 -4.29
N LEU A 8 16.09 9.10 -3.72
CA LEU A 8 14.79 8.53 -3.35
C LEU A 8 14.01 8.10 -4.60
N THR A 9 13.95 8.96 -5.63
CA THR A 9 13.27 8.63 -6.90
C THR A 9 13.92 7.43 -7.59
N GLU A 10 15.25 7.37 -7.64
CA GLU A 10 16.00 6.25 -8.22
C GLU A 10 15.70 4.94 -7.47
N THR A 11 15.64 4.99 -6.15
CA THR A 11 15.28 3.84 -5.31
C THR A 11 13.84 3.38 -5.57
N ILE A 12 12.90 4.31 -5.67
CA ILE A 12 11.50 4.03 -5.99
C ILE A 12 11.38 3.37 -7.38
N GLU A 13 12.12 3.86 -8.38
CA GLU A 13 12.11 3.28 -9.73
C GLU A 13 12.70 1.87 -9.77
N SER A 14 13.83 1.66 -9.08
CA SER A 14 14.42 0.33 -8.91
C SER A 14 13.45 -0.63 -8.23
N LEU A 15 12.77 -0.19 -7.17
CA LEU A 15 11.77 -0.99 -6.45
C LEU A 15 10.58 -1.35 -7.35
N ASN A 16 10.03 -0.36 -8.07
CA ASN A 16 8.93 -0.57 -9.01
C ASN A 16 9.28 -1.62 -10.08
N THR A 17 10.52 -1.59 -10.57
CA THR A 17 11.00 -2.54 -11.58
C THR A 17 11.18 -3.93 -10.99
N ARG A 18 11.82 -4.02 -9.81
CA ARG A 18 12.08 -5.29 -9.11
C ARG A 18 10.78 -6.01 -8.72
N GLU A 19 9.81 -5.26 -8.23
CA GLU A 19 8.51 -5.79 -7.79
C GLU A 19 7.46 -5.86 -8.92
N LYS A 20 7.81 -5.44 -10.13
CA LYS A 20 6.91 -5.42 -11.31
C LYS A 20 5.58 -4.69 -11.02
N ARG A 21 5.68 -3.51 -10.43
CA ARG A 21 4.53 -2.66 -10.07
C ARG A 21 3.99 -1.96 -11.31
N ASP A 22 2.96 -2.55 -11.91
CA ASP A 22 2.45 -2.21 -13.24
C ASP A 22 1.07 -1.54 -13.24
N ASN A 23 0.51 -1.20 -12.07
CA ASN A 23 -0.85 -0.64 -11.89
C ASN A 23 -1.99 -1.52 -12.43
N LYS A 24 -1.74 -2.79 -12.78
CA LYS A 24 -2.77 -3.64 -13.37
C LYS A 24 -3.52 -4.40 -12.27
N PRO A 25 -4.85 -4.49 -12.35
CA PRO A 25 -5.61 -5.37 -11.48
C PRO A 25 -5.25 -6.83 -11.81
N ARG A 26 -4.88 -7.58 -10.79
CA ARG A 26 -4.58 -9.00 -10.86
C ARG A 26 -5.57 -9.75 -10.00
N PHE A 27 -6.04 -10.88 -10.51
CA PHE A 27 -6.83 -11.80 -9.71
C PHE A 27 -5.92 -12.44 -8.66
N SER A 28 -6.21 -12.20 -7.39
CA SER A 28 -5.43 -12.69 -6.26
C SER A 28 -6.31 -13.50 -5.32
N ILE A 29 -5.78 -14.65 -4.89
CA ILE A 29 -6.35 -15.49 -3.81
C ILE A 29 -5.75 -15.06 -2.46
N SER A 30 -5.05 -13.92 -2.43
CA SER A 30 -4.36 -13.41 -1.24
C SER A 30 -5.31 -13.22 -0.07
N PHE A 31 -6.53 -12.74 -0.35
CA PHE A 31 -7.58 -12.54 0.65
C PHE A 31 -7.93 -13.85 1.39
N ILE A 32 -8.15 -14.95 0.67
CA ILE A 32 -8.47 -16.26 1.28
C ILE A 32 -7.31 -16.75 2.16
N ARG A 33 -6.06 -16.56 1.70
CA ARG A 33 -4.89 -17.00 2.45
C ARG A 33 -4.65 -16.17 3.71
N LYS A 34 -4.85 -14.85 3.63
CA LYS A 34 -4.54 -13.91 4.70
C LYS A 34 -5.67 -13.82 5.74
N HIS A 35 -6.92 -14.02 5.33
CA HIS A 35 -8.10 -13.90 6.17
C HIS A 35 -9.07 -15.09 6.00
N PRO A 36 -8.63 -16.34 6.27
CA PRO A 36 -9.45 -17.53 6.04
C PRO A 36 -10.73 -17.53 6.90
N GLY A 37 -10.66 -17.06 8.15
CA GLY A 37 -11.82 -16.99 9.05
C GLY A 37 -12.88 -16.00 8.57
N LEU A 38 -12.46 -14.83 8.07
CA LEU A 38 -13.37 -13.82 7.51
C LEU A 38 -14.07 -14.36 6.26
N PHE A 39 -13.31 -15.05 5.39
CA PHE A 39 -13.85 -15.69 4.21
C PHE A 39 -14.91 -16.75 4.56
N ILE A 40 -14.62 -17.64 5.50
CA ILE A 40 -15.60 -18.67 5.94
C ILE A 40 -16.83 -18.01 6.56
N GLY A 41 -16.65 -17.05 7.47
CA GLY A 41 -17.75 -16.36 8.15
C GLY A 41 -18.70 -15.66 7.17
N MET A 42 -18.15 -15.06 6.12
CA MET A 42 -18.90 -14.42 5.05
C MET A 42 -19.81 -15.41 4.28
N TYR A 43 -19.31 -16.60 3.93
CA TYR A 43 -20.15 -17.62 3.29
C TYR A 43 -21.20 -18.19 4.25
N VAL A 44 -20.86 -18.39 5.54
CA VAL A 44 -21.83 -18.83 6.55
C VAL A 44 -22.97 -17.81 6.69
N ALA A 45 -22.66 -16.52 6.79
CA ALA A 45 -23.65 -15.46 6.87
C ALA A 45 -24.51 -15.37 5.59
N PHE A 46 -23.90 -15.54 4.43
CA PHE A 46 -24.62 -15.61 3.16
C PHE A 46 -25.61 -16.77 3.11
N PHE A 47 -25.19 -17.99 3.45
CA PHE A 47 -26.08 -19.16 3.47
C PHE A 47 -27.19 -19.03 4.51
N ALA A 48 -26.91 -18.46 5.68
CA ALA A 48 -27.93 -18.16 6.69
C ALA A 48 -28.97 -17.18 6.15
N THR A 49 -28.53 -16.12 5.47
CA THR A 49 -29.42 -15.10 4.88
C THR A 49 -30.26 -15.68 3.74
N LEU A 50 -29.63 -16.50 2.89
CA LEU A 50 -30.29 -17.20 1.80
C LEU A 50 -31.40 -18.13 2.31
N ALA A 51 -31.14 -18.90 3.36
CA ALA A 51 -32.12 -19.79 3.97
C ALA A 51 -33.35 -19.02 4.49
N VAL A 52 -33.14 -17.89 5.16
CA VAL A 52 -34.23 -17.03 5.66
C VAL A 52 -35.03 -16.43 4.51
N MET A 53 -34.36 -15.93 3.45
CA MET A 53 -35.05 -15.34 2.31
C MET A 53 -35.88 -16.36 1.51
N LEU A 54 -35.41 -17.60 1.38
CA LEU A 54 -36.14 -18.66 0.68
C LEU A 54 -37.41 -19.11 1.42
N GLN A 55 -37.42 -19.03 2.76
CA GLN A 55 -38.61 -19.33 3.55
C GLN A 55 -39.64 -18.18 3.55
N SER A 56 -39.24 -16.99 3.14
CA SER A 56 -40.10 -15.81 3.13
C SER A 56 -40.81 -15.63 1.79
N GLU A 57 -42.14 -15.65 1.80
CA GLU A 57 -42.96 -15.40 0.61
C GLU A 57 -42.72 -14.01 0.00
N THR A 58 -42.36 -13.02 0.82
CA THR A 58 -42.12 -11.63 0.36
C THR A 58 -40.73 -11.40 -0.22
N LEU A 59 -39.73 -12.18 0.20
CA LEU A 59 -38.31 -12.00 -0.16
C LEU A 59 -37.80 -13.06 -1.13
N SER A 60 -38.49 -14.18 -1.30
CA SER A 60 -38.09 -15.26 -2.21
C SER A 60 -37.84 -14.76 -3.65
N GLY A 61 -38.66 -13.82 -4.13
CA GLY A 61 -38.51 -13.21 -5.46
C GLY A 61 -37.28 -12.32 -5.64
N SER A 62 -36.63 -11.88 -4.56
CA SER A 62 -35.43 -11.03 -4.59
C SER A 62 -34.13 -11.76 -4.23
N VAL A 63 -34.18 -13.08 -4.07
CA VAL A 63 -32.99 -13.92 -3.80
C VAL A 63 -31.90 -13.75 -4.86
N TRP A 64 -32.29 -13.60 -6.13
CA TRP A 64 -31.33 -13.36 -7.22
C TRP A 64 -30.49 -12.09 -6.99
N LEU A 65 -31.09 -11.04 -6.41
CA LEU A 65 -30.41 -9.78 -6.12
C LEU A 65 -29.36 -9.97 -5.01
N LEU A 66 -29.69 -10.75 -3.98
CA LEU A 66 -28.74 -11.13 -2.93
C LEU A 66 -27.52 -11.84 -3.54
N VAL A 67 -27.75 -12.81 -4.44
CA VAL A 67 -26.67 -13.55 -5.11
C VAL A 67 -25.81 -12.64 -5.97
N VAL A 68 -26.43 -11.78 -6.79
CA VAL A 68 -25.70 -10.83 -7.64
C VAL A 68 -24.87 -9.87 -6.80
N LEU A 69 -25.45 -9.28 -5.75
CA LEU A 69 -24.75 -8.36 -4.88
C LEU A 69 -23.61 -9.05 -4.13
N PHE A 70 -23.83 -10.28 -3.65
CA PHE A 70 -22.79 -11.09 -3.02
C PHE A 70 -21.63 -11.34 -3.99
N ILE A 71 -21.90 -11.75 -5.24
CA ILE A 71 -20.84 -11.97 -6.23
C ILE A 71 -20.11 -10.68 -6.56
N LEU A 72 -20.82 -9.56 -6.75
CA LEU A 72 -20.20 -8.27 -7.09
C LEU A 72 -19.33 -7.72 -5.96
N LEU A 73 -19.86 -7.65 -4.74
CA LEU A 73 -19.14 -7.12 -3.59
C LEU A 73 -17.96 -8.03 -3.21
N ASN A 74 -18.13 -9.35 -3.30
CA ASN A 74 -17.04 -10.28 -2.98
C ASN A 74 -16.02 -10.40 -4.09
N GLY A 75 -16.44 -10.29 -5.35
CA GLY A 75 -15.56 -10.25 -6.50
C GLY A 75 -14.48 -9.18 -6.34
N PHE A 76 -14.83 -8.03 -5.76
CA PHE A 76 -13.89 -6.93 -5.52
C PHE A 76 -12.70 -7.32 -4.61
N PHE A 77 -12.91 -8.17 -3.59
CA PHE A 77 -11.84 -8.64 -2.71
C PHE A 77 -10.81 -9.53 -3.42
N PHE A 78 -11.15 -10.08 -4.58
CA PHE A 78 -10.23 -10.90 -5.37
C PHE A 78 -9.36 -10.09 -6.34
N PHE A 79 -9.58 -8.78 -6.45
CA PHE A 79 -8.73 -7.92 -7.27
C PHE A 79 -7.72 -7.22 -6.37
N ASP A 80 -6.45 -7.55 -6.60
CA ASP A 80 -5.30 -6.85 -6.01
C ASP A 80 -4.66 -6.00 -7.11
N VAL A 81 -4.27 -4.78 -6.77
CA VAL A 81 -3.56 -3.87 -7.70
C VAL A 81 -2.21 -3.60 -7.08
N TYR A 82 -1.13 -3.76 -7.82
CA TYR A 82 0.19 -3.30 -7.36
C TYR A 82 0.45 -1.88 -7.89
N PRO A 83 0.08 -0.81 -7.14
CA PRO A 83 0.24 0.55 -7.61
C PRO A 83 1.72 0.89 -7.74
N ARG A 84 2.09 1.52 -8.85
CA ARG A 84 3.44 2.02 -9.07
C ARG A 84 3.69 3.19 -8.13
N TYR A 85 4.77 3.13 -7.36
CA TYR A 85 5.15 4.22 -6.48
C TYR A 85 5.77 5.37 -7.24
N ARG A 86 5.55 6.58 -6.75
CA ARG A 86 6.09 7.83 -7.30
C ARG A 86 6.46 8.76 -6.16
N TYR A 87 7.47 9.58 -6.36
CA TYR A 87 7.91 10.54 -5.35
C TYR A 87 6.82 11.58 -5.06
N GLU A 88 6.11 12.02 -6.10
CA GLU A 88 5.07 13.04 -6.03
C GLU A 88 3.86 12.59 -5.22
N ASP A 89 3.63 11.28 -5.15
CA ASP A 89 2.47 10.68 -4.50
C ASP A 89 2.72 10.37 -3.01
N ILE A 90 3.90 10.67 -2.46
CA ILE A 90 4.26 10.33 -1.06
C ILE A 90 3.39 11.08 -0.04
N ASP A 91 3.07 12.34 -0.31
CA ASP A 91 2.28 13.22 0.56
C ASP A 91 0.81 13.35 0.10
N VAL A 92 0.45 12.68 -1.00
CA VAL A 92 -0.90 12.72 -1.60
C VAL A 92 -1.64 11.43 -1.24
N LEU A 93 -2.93 11.56 -0.91
CA LEU A 93 -3.77 10.40 -0.66
C LEU A 93 -4.11 9.67 -1.97
N ASP A 94 -3.26 8.72 -2.38
CA ASP A 94 -3.60 7.79 -3.47
C ASP A 94 -4.44 6.63 -2.95
N PHE A 95 -5.74 6.64 -3.28
CA PHE A 95 -6.69 5.61 -2.87
C PHE A 95 -6.27 4.18 -3.28
N ARG A 96 -5.47 4.00 -4.34
CA ARG A 96 -5.00 2.67 -4.77
C ARG A 96 -3.96 2.09 -3.80
N VAL A 97 -3.14 2.95 -3.24
CA VAL A 97 -2.10 2.62 -2.28
C VAL A 97 -2.76 2.29 -0.93
N CYS A 98 -3.73 3.13 -0.51
CA CYS A 98 -4.56 2.87 0.67
C CYS A 98 -5.40 1.59 0.59
N TYR A 99 -6.00 1.29 -0.58
CA TYR A 99 -6.82 0.10 -0.78
C TYR A 99 -6.06 -1.21 -0.49
N ASN A 100 -4.79 -1.27 -0.88
CA ASN A 100 -3.96 -2.46 -0.66
C ASN A 100 -3.23 -2.44 0.70
N GLY A 101 -3.42 -1.38 1.50
CA GLY A 101 -2.80 -1.22 2.82
C GLY A 101 -1.28 -1.01 2.78
N GLU A 102 -0.71 -0.75 1.61
CA GLU A 102 0.66 -0.31 1.51
C GLU A 102 0.68 1.20 1.71
N TRP A 103 1.46 1.74 2.65
CA TRP A 103 1.58 3.18 2.84
C TRP A 103 3.05 3.55 2.92
N TYR A 104 3.43 4.72 2.39
CA TYR A 104 4.81 5.20 2.46
C TYR A 104 5.32 5.38 3.90
N ASN A 105 4.41 5.47 4.89
CA ASN A 105 4.72 5.46 6.32
C ASN A 105 5.00 4.07 6.90
N THR A 106 4.49 3.00 6.27
CA THR A 106 4.64 1.63 6.76
C THR A 106 5.68 0.83 5.97
N ARG A 107 6.14 1.34 4.83
CA ARG A 107 7.22 0.75 4.03
C ARG A 107 8.56 1.34 4.45
N PHE A 108 9.45 0.48 4.91
CA PHE A 108 10.83 0.84 5.23
C PHE A 108 11.66 0.99 3.95
N VAL A 109 12.58 1.96 3.95
CA VAL A 109 13.53 2.15 2.86
C VAL A 109 14.65 1.11 2.94
N PRO A 110 15.24 0.71 1.80
CA PRO A 110 16.44 -0.13 1.81
C PRO A 110 17.61 0.57 2.51
N ALA A 111 18.39 -0.19 3.30
CA ALA A 111 19.59 0.34 3.96
C ALA A 111 20.58 0.99 2.98
N ALA A 112 20.67 0.47 1.76
CA ALA A 112 21.50 1.02 0.69
C ALA A 112 21.16 2.49 0.35
N LEU A 113 19.89 2.91 0.44
CA LEU A 113 19.51 4.30 0.23
C LEU A 113 20.04 5.19 1.36
N VAL A 114 19.94 4.72 2.61
CA VAL A 114 20.44 5.45 3.78
C VAL A 114 21.95 5.64 3.67
N GLU A 115 22.68 4.58 3.33
CA GLU A 115 24.13 4.64 3.10
C GLU A 115 24.49 5.56 1.93
N ALA A 116 23.73 5.53 0.83
CA ALA A 116 23.95 6.41 -0.32
C ALA A 116 23.78 7.89 0.05
N ILE A 117 22.80 8.23 0.90
CA ILE A 117 22.60 9.61 1.37
C ILE A 117 23.76 10.03 2.29
N LEU A 118 24.19 9.18 3.22
CA LEU A 118 25.30 9.48 4.14
C LEU A 118 26.63 9.66 3.41
N ASN A 119 26.89 8.84 2.40
CA ASN A 119 28.14 8.87 1.62
C ASN A 119 28.12 9.91 0.49
N SER A 120 26.98 10.50 0.16
CA SER A 120 26.91 11.47 -0.93
C SER A 120 27.63 12.76 -0.56
N PRO A 121 28.58 13.25 -1.38
CA PRO A 121 29.28 14.51 -1.14
C PRO A 121 28.38 15.72 -1.42
N ARG A 122 27.23 15.54 -2.08
CA ARG A 122 26.31 16.62 -2.47
C ARG A 122 25.24 16.88 -1.41
N VAL A 123 25.12 16.03 -0.40
CA VAL A 123 24.20 16.20 0.73
C VAL A 123 24.94 16.91 1.84
N ALA A 124 24.39 18.02 2.34
CA ALA A 124 24.98 18.79 3.43
C ALA A 124 25.03 17.97 4.74
N ASP A 125 26.07 18.19 5.54
CA ASP A 125 26.30 17.44 6.78
C ASP A 125 25.15 17.58 7.79
N VAL A 126 24.47 18.74 7.80
CA VAL A 126 23.28 18.98 8.64
C VAL A 126 22.18 17.95 8.37
N HIS A 127 21.93 17.61 7.10
CA HIS A 127 20.91 16.62 6.74
C HIS A 127 21.37 15.19 7.04
N LYS A 128 22.67 14.91 6.94
CA LYS A 128 23.25 13.62 7.34
C LYS A 128 23.14 13.40 8.85
N GLU A 129 23.43 14.41 9.66
CA GLU A 129 23.24 14.37 11.10
C GLU A 129 21.76 14.17 11.47
N GLN A 130 20.85 14.87 10.80
CA GLN A 130 19.41 14.69 10.98
C GLN A 130 18.99 13.25 10.67
N LEU A 131 19.47 12.69 9.56
CA LEU A 131 19.21 11.30 9.17
C LEU A 131 19.71 10.32 10.23
N GLN A 132 20.95 10.49 10.72
CA GLN A 132 21.51 9.64 11.78
C GLN A 132 20.68 9.72 13.07
N LYS A 133 20.23 10.91 13.47
CA LYS A 133 19.33 11.09 14.63
C LYS A 133 18.01 10.35 14.45
N MET A 134 17.44 10.37 13.25
CA MET A 134 16.21 9.62 12.94
C MET A 134 16.43 8.11 13.05
N ILE A 135 17.56 7.58 12.54
CA ILE A 135 17.93 6.16 12.65
C ILE A 135 18.05 5.74 14.11
N VAL A 136 18.76 6.51 14.94
CA VAL A 136 18.93 6.18 16.37
C VAL A 136 17.59 6.17 17.11
N ARG A 137 16.67 7.07 16.75
CA ARG A 137 15.36 7.19 17.41
C ARG A 137 14.35 6.12 16.97
N LYS A 138 14.28 5.82 15.67
CA LYS A 138 13.24 4.96 15.07
C LYS A 138 13.75 3.56 14.70
N GLY A 139 15.06 3.38 14.56
CA GLY A 139 15.67 2.17 14.01
C GLY A 139 15.53 2.15 12.48
N GLU A 140 14.35 1.75 12.00
CA GLU A 140 14.04 1.67 10.57
C GLU A 140 13.34 2.94 10.09
N LEU A 141 13.77 3.45 8.92
CA LEU A 141 13.21 4.66 8.32
C LEU A 141 12.21 4.30 7.24
N SER A 142 11.10 5.04 7.20
CA SER A 142 10.08 4.90 6.16
C SER A 142 10.40 5.77 4.94
N PHE A 143 9.73 5.49 3.80
CA PHE A 143 9.84 6.36 2.62
C PHE A 143 9.39 7.80 2.94
N TYR A 144 8.40 7.96 3.82
CA TYR A 144 7.95 9.26 4.27
C TYR A 144 9.02 10.03 5.07
N ASP A 145 9.79 9.36 5.93
CA ASP A 145 10.87 10.01 6.69
C ASP A 145 11.92 10.62 5.75
N ILE A 146 12.37 9.85 4.75
CA ILE A 146 13.35 10.34 3.76
C ILE A 146 12.77 11.47 2.90
N PHE A 147 11.49 11.37 2.55
CA PHE A 147 10.79 12.44 1.82
C PHE A 147 10.74 13.75 2.62
N THR A 148 10.47 13.70 3.93
CA THR A 148 10.50 14.92 4.76
C THR A 148 11.90 15.54 4.82
N LEU A 149 12.95 14.73 4.84
CA LEU A 149 14.34 15.20 4.78
C LEU A 149 14.67 15.83 3.42
N ALA A 150 14.23 15.22 2.32
CA ALA A 150 14.41 15.76 0.97
C ALA A 150 13.71 17.11 0.80
N ARG A 151 12.52 17.27 1.39
CA ARG A 151 11.80 18.55 1.41
C ARG A 151 12.56 19.61 2.19
N ALA A 152 13.11 19.26 3.36
CA ALA A 152 13.91 20.19 4.16
C ALA A 152 15.12 20.73 3.38
N GLU A 153 15.84 19.84 2.67
CA GLU A 153 16.97 20.20 1.79
C GLU A 153 16.55 21.12 0.64
N SER A 154 15.34 20.95 0.10
CA SER A 154 14.85 21.80 -1.00
C SER A 154 14.48 23.22 -0.58
N THR A 155 14.22 23.41 0.72
CA THR A 155 13.80 24.70 1.31
C THR A 155 14.95 25.47 1.97
N SER A 156 16.11 24.85 2.12
CA SER A 156 17.35 25.40 2.66
C SER A 156 18.29 25.90 1.56
#